data_AF-G7TIQ7-F1
#
_entry.id   AF-G7TIQ7-F1
#
_cell.length_a   1.000
_cell.length_b   1.000
_cell.length_c   1.000
_cell.angle_alpha   90.00
_cell.angle_beta   90.00
_cell.angle_gamma   90.00
#
_symmetry.space_group_name_H-M   'P 1'
#
loop_
_entity.id
_entity.type
_entity.pdbx_description
1 polymer ?
#
loop_
_entity_poly.entity_id
_entity_poly.type
_entity_poly.pdbx_seq_one_letter_code
_entity_poly.pdbx_strand_id
1 'polypeptide(L)' 'MGFVPTELSHAQIRDADEVIAVPGKGTIIVTVPGLFDPTDAAQVEQVHRVEMQLAHYNLLPVTDPDLRDSP' A
#
# COMPACT_ATOMS: atom_id res chain seq x y z
N MET A 1 6.51 0.38 4.04
CA MET A 1 6.84 0.99 2.74
C MET A 1 6.62 -0.06 1.66
N GLY A 2 5.98 0.31 0.55
CA GLY A 2 5.75 -0.58 -0.58
C GLY A 2 5.89 0.15 -1.92
N PHE A 3 6.06 -0.59 -3.00
CA PHE A 3 6.08 -0.05 -4.37
C PHE A 3 4.94 -0.66 -5.18
N VAL A 4 4.25 0.19 -5.93
CA VAL A 4 3.22 -0.23 -6.90
C VAL A 4 3.60 0.27 -8.30
N PRO A 5 3.52 -0.59 -9.34
CA PRO A 5 3.88 -0.22 -10.72
C PRO A 5 2.75 0.58 -11.40
N THR A 6 2.20 1.55 -10.70
CA THR A 6 1.10 2.41 -11.15
C THR A 6 1.32 3.80 -10.56
N GLU A 7 1.08 4.83 -11.36
CA GLU A 7 1.15 6.21 -10.88
C GLU A 7 -0.07 6.51 -10.00
N LEU A 8 0.20 6.82 -8.74
CA LEU A 8 -0.83 7.20 -7.77
C LEU A 8 -0.54 8.59 -7.22
N SER A 9 -1.62 9.29 -6.91
CA SER A 9 -1.57 10.53 -6.17
C SER A 9 -1.88 10.29 -4.69
N HIS A 10 -1.39 11.19 -3.83
CA HIS A 10 -1.71 11.18 -2.41
C HIS A 10 -3.22 11.29 -2.13
N ALA A 11 -4.00 11.88 -3.05
CA ALA A 11 -5.45 11.94 -2.94
C ALA A 11 -6.15 10.57 -3.06
N GLN A 12 -5.51 9.61 -3.73
CA GLN A 12 -6.02 8.24 -3.88
C GLN A 12 -5.68 7.38 -2.66
N ILE A 13 -4.49 7.56 -2.07
CA ILE A 13 -4.03 6.81 -0.90
C ILE A 13 -3.87 7.79 0.28
N ARG A 14 -5.00 8.19 0.86
CA ARG A 14 -5.06 9.28 1.86
C ARG A 14 -4.51 8.90 3.22
N ASP A 15 -4.45 7.60 3.52
CA ASP A 15 -3.93 7.10 4.80
C ASP A 15 -2.41 6.89 4.78
N ALA A 16 -1.76 7.07 3.63
CA ALA A 16 -0.31 7.04 3.54
C ALA A 16 0.30 8.33 4.08
N ASP A 17 1.42 8.21 4.79
CA ASP A 17 2.24 9.34 5.21
C ASP A 17 2.86 10.05 4.01
N GLU A 18 3.37 9.29 3.03
CA GLU A 18 3.96 9.84 1.81
C GLU A 18 3.63 8.98 0.58
N VAL A 19 3.43 9.66 -0.55
CA VAL A 19 3.22 9.05 -1.87
C VAL A 19 4.22 9.66 -2.83
N ILE A 20 5.22 8.89 -3.21
CA ILE A 20 6.37 9.35 -4.00
C ILE A 20 6.26 8.77 -5.41
N ALA A 21 5.91 9.62 -6.37
CA ALA A 21 5.87 9.24 -7.77
C ALA A 21 7.28 8.93 -8.29
N VAL A 22 7.43 7.80 -8.98
CA VAL A 22 8.65 7.41 -9.70
C VAL A 22 8.32 7.49 -11.20
N PRO A 23 8.69 8.58 -11.89
CA PRO A 23 8.25 8.85 -13.26
C PRO A 23 8.53 7.67 -14.20
N GLY A 24 7.48 7.22 -14.90
CA GLY A 24 7.57 6.11 -15.85
C GLY A 24 7.81 4.72 -15.23
N LYS A 25 7.73 4.59 -13.89
CA LYS A 25 7.84 3.29 -13.20
C LYS A 25 6.65 2.97 -12.30
N GLY A 26 6.14 3.94 -11.55
CA GLY A 26 5.07 3.71 -10.59
C GLY A 26 5.17 4.64 -9.39
N THR A 27 4.86 4.14 -8.20
CA THR A 27 4.77 4.96 -6.99
C THR A 27 5.24 4.18 -5.77
N ILE A 28 6.03 4.84 -4.91
CA ILE A 28 6.41 4.35 -3.59
C ILE A 28 5.41 4.90 -2.58
N ILE A 29 4.91 4.03 -1.71
CA ILE A 29 3.96 4.34 -0.65
C ILE A 29 4.64 4.15 0.69
N VAL A 30 4.71 5.24 1.46
CA VAL A 30 5.20 5.25 2.84
C VAL A 30 3.99 5.38 3.74
N THR A 31 3.73 4.35 4.55
CA THR A 31 2.52 4.31 5.38
C THR A 31 2.67 5.05 6.69
N VAL A 32 3.82 4.91 7.37
CA VAL A 32 4.07 5.52 8.68
C VAL A 32 5.29 6.44 8.58
N PRO A 33 5.28 7.58 9.29
CA PRO A 33 6.45 8.43 9.38
C PRO A 33 7.53 7.74 10.23
N GLY A 34 8.77 7.72 9.73
CA GLY A 34 9.91 7.20 10.49
C GLY A 34 9.99 5.67 10.52
N LEU A 35 10.35 5.11 11.69
CA LEU A 35 10.58 3.67 11.86
C LEU A 35 9.26 2.95 12.19
N PHE A 36 8.92 1.95 11.38
CA PHE A 36 7.77 1.09 11.64
C PHE A 36 8.00 0.19 12.86
N ASP A 37 7.08 0.24 13.82
CA ASP A 37 7.02 -0.64 14.99
C ASP A 37 5.81 -1.59 14.88
N PRO A 38 6.02 -2.89 14.65
CA PRO A 38 4.92 -3.86 14.54
C PRO A 38 4.21 -4.13 15.88
N THR A 39 4.74 -3.65 17.00
CA THR A 39 4.10 -3.75 18.31
C THR A 39 3.19 -2.54 18.61
N ASP A 40 3.31 -1.46 17.84
CA ASP A 40 2.43 -0.30 17.90
C ASP A 40 1.15 -0.57 17.08
N ALA A 41 0.06 -0.81 17.79
CA ALA A 41 -1.24 -1.11 17.18
C ALA A 41 -1.73 0.02 16.24
N ALA A 42 -1.40 1.28 16.52
CA ALA A 42 -1.85 2.40 15.69
C ALA A 42 -1.14 2.39 14.33
N GLN A 43 0.15 2.05 14.32
CA GLN A 43 0.92 1.90 13.09
C GLN A 43 0.45 0.71 12.27
N VAL A 44 0.17 -0.43 12.92
CA VAL A 44 -0.38 -1.61 12.25
C VAL A 44 -1.74 -1.30 11.64
N GLU A 45 -2.62 -0.60 12.35
CA GLU A 45 -3.92 -0.20 11.83
C GLU A 45 -3.79 0.73 10.62
N GLN A 46 -2.85 1.67 10.65
CA GLN A 46 -2.57 2.56 9.53
C GLN A 46 -2.06 1.79 8.30
N VAL A 47 -1.16 0.82 8.49
CA VAL A 47 -0.71 -0.09 7.42
C VAL A 47 -1.91 -0.80 6.81
N HIS A 48 -2.81 -1.34 7.62
CA HIS A 48 -3.98 -2.05 7.15
C HIS A 48 -4.94 -1.14 6.35
N ARG A 49 -5.16 0.11 6.77
CA ARG A 49 -6.00 1.06 6.02
C ARG A 49 -5.41 1.36 4.63
N VAL A 50 -4.10 1.56 4.54
CA VAL A 50 -3.42 1.75 3.25
C VAL A 50 -3.52 0.51 2.37
N GLU A 51 -3.35 -0.68 2.93
CA GLU A 51 -3.53 -1.95 2.20
C GLU A 51 -4.95 -2.08 1.64
N MET A 52 -5.99 -1.75 2.42
CA MET A 52 -7.37 -1.75 1.94
C MET A 52 -7.59 -0.77 0.78
N GLN A 53 -6.98 0.42 0.82
CA GLN A 53 -7.03 1.38 -0.30
C GLN A 53 -6.35 0.81 -1.55
N LEU A 54 -5.22 0.12 -1.41
CA LEU A 54 -4.54 -0.51 -2.54
C LEU A 54 -5.31 -1.70 -3.10
N ALA A 55 -5.92 -2.51 -2.23
CA ALA A 55 -6.81 -3.60 -2.62
C ALA A 55 -8.02 -3.08 -3.40
N HIS A 56 -8.61 -1.95 -3.00
CA HIS A 56 -9.71 -1.31 -3.72
C HIS A 56 -9.35 -0.96 -5.17
N TYR A 57 -8.08 -0.62 -5.44
CA TYR A 57 -7.57 -0.36 -6.78
C TYR A 57 -7.01 -1.62 -7.49
N ASN A 58 -7.15 -2.82 -6.92
CA ASN A 58 -6.55 -4.07 -7.41
C ASN A 58 -5.02 -3.99 -7.58
N LEU A 59 -4.35 -3.20 -6.73
CA LEU A 59 -2.90 -2.98 -6.82
C LEU A 59 -2.10 -3.89 -5.90
N LEU A 60 -2.77 -4.69 -5.07
CA LEU A 60 -2.13 -5.74 -4.29
C LEU A 60 -2.12 -7.04 -5.10
N PRO A 61 -0.95 -7.57 -5.47
CA PRO A 61 -0.87 -8.86 -6.12
C PRO A 61 -1.37 -9.94 -5.16
N VAL A 62 -2.12 -10.90 -5.69
CA VAL A 62 -2.42 -12.12 -4.94
C VAL A 62 -1.10 -12.87 -4.74
N THR A 63 -0.68 -12.99 -3.48
CA THR A 63 0.58 -13.65 -3.09
C THR A 63 0.43 -15.17 -3.03
N ASP A 64 -0.79 -15.67 -2.89
CA ASP A 64 -1.12 -17.09 -2.95
C ASP A 64 -1.70 -17.44 -4.32
N PRO A 65 -0.96 -18.12 -5.20
CA PRO A 65 -1.45 -18.47 -6.53
C PRO A 65 -2.70 -19.35 -6.49
N ASP A 66 -2.93 -20.14 -5.44
CA ASP A 66 -4.09 -21.04 -5.32
C ASP A 66 -5.39 -20.28 -4.96
N LEU A 67 -5.26 -19.04 -4.47
CA LEU A 67 -6.39 -18.14 -4.20
C LEU A 67 -7.00 -17.55 -5.47
N ARG A 68 -6.29 -17.60 -6.62
CA ARG A 68 -6.80 -17.09 -7.91
C ARG A 68 -7.86 -18.00 -8.55
N ASP A 69 -7.85 -19.29 -8.20
CA ASP A 69 -8.67 -20.34 -8.82
C ASP A 69 -9.74 -20.91 -7.87
N SER A 70 -9.94 -20.31 -6.68
CA SER A 70 -11.05 -20.71 -5.81
C SER A 70 -12.39 -20.20 -6.40
N PRO A 71 -13.41 -21.08 -6.51
CA PRO A 71 -14.66 -20.83 -7.23
C PRO A 71 -15.58 -19.78 -6.60
#